data_AF-A0A256WK85-F1
#
_entry.id   AF-A0A256WK85-F1
#
_cell.length_a   1.000
_cell.length_b   1.000
_cell.length_c   1.000
_cell.angle_alpha   90.00
_cell.angle_beta   90.00
_cell.angle_gamma   90.00
#
_symmetry.space_group_name_H-M   'P 1'
#
loop_
_entity.id
_entity.type
_entity.pdbx_description
1 polymer ?
#
loop_
_entity_poly.entity_id
_entity_poly.type
_entity_poly.pdbx_seq_one_letter_code
_entity_poly.pdbx_strand_id
1 'polypeptide(L)'
;MTTSINFTQFYQSFTQDFDKGIKENNPSIIADLIRRKAPSWEEEETENFLSYCISMASFNWMYGNNLDADEWMKKNIQFSPITKRTTSFSMWLQVYINQAVKLKKDSSLKKNISSVYNISTLALAQDMGYYDKMAFYAAQCFSLTFLGKHPEARSIYKAIKWKDVPSKLSNNPEKLKIFYAHIFKFFVVAIELKDQELLQNLLQMLTIDDGLLRSKQPLFRKFNQVVIDLADLREEFAKDFDLFYEQKTAWNGFLPNFSLFSMMIEKEDAKNLSYFFNN
;
A
#
# COMPACT_ATOMS: atom_id res chain seq x y z
N MET A 1 -41.47 -26.04 -6.71
CA MET A 1 -40.13 -26.44 -6.23
C MET A 1 -39.21 -25.25 -6.41
N THR A 2 -38.88 -24.54 -5.34
CA THR A 2 -37.84 -23.50 -5.37
C THR A 2 -36.50 -24.21 -5.32
N THR A 3 -35.82 -24.30 -6.46
CA THR A 3 -34.43 -24.76 -6.54
C THR A 3 -33.62 -23.85 -5.60
N SER A 4 -33.02 -24.41 -4.55
CA SER A 4 -32.17 -23.60 -3.67
C SER A 4 -30.96 -23.18 -4.50
N ILE A 5 -30.74 -21.87 -4.61
CA ILE A 5 -29.61 -21.30 -5.35
C ILE A 5 -28.34 -21.66 -4.56
N ASN A 6 -27.35 -22.28 -5.21
CA ASN A 6 -26.05 -22.53 -4.57
C ASN A 6 -25.21 -21.24 -4.53
N PHE A 7 -24.11 -21.22 -3.75
CA PHE A 7 -23.35 -19.99 -3.56
C PHE A 7 -22.76 -19.44 -4.86
N THR A 8 -22.29 -20.31 -5.75
CA THR A 8 -21.76 -19.93 -7.06
C THR A 8 -22.80 -19.19 -7.91
N GLN A 9 -24.02 -19.72 -8.02
CA GLN A 9 -25.11 -19.07 -8.73
C GLN A 9 -25.51 -17.74 -8.07
N PHE A 10 -25.53 -17.71 -6.73
CA PHE A 10 -25.76 -16.49 -5.98
C PHE A 10 -24.69 -15.43 -6.28
N TYR A 11 -23.41 -15.81 -6.25
CA TYR A 11 -22.29 -14.90 -6.47
C TYR A 11 -22.30 -14.32 -7.88
N GLN A 12 -22.55 -15.13 -8.91
CA GLN A 12 -22.67 -14.66 -10.29
C GLN A 12 -23.80 -13.62 -10.46
N SER A 13 -24.97 -13.88 -9.87
CA SER A 13 -26.08 -12.92 -9.86
C SER A 13 -25.72 -11.65 -9.08
N PHE A 14 -25.07 -11.80 -7.92
CA PHE A 14 -24.61 -10.69 -7.10
C PHE A 14 -23.64 -9.78 -7.88
N THR A 15 -22.66 -10.34 -8.57
CA THR A 15 -21.67 -9.55 -9.34
C THR A 15 -22.32 -8.81 -10.51
N GLN A 16 -23.26 -9.45 -11.22
CA GLN A 16 -23.96 -8.81 -12.32
C GLN A 16 -24.80 -7.61 -11.85
N ASP A 17 -25.52 -7.78 -10.74
CA ASP A 17 -26.33 -6.71 -10.16
C ASP A 17 -25.45 -5.61 -9.55
N PHE A 18 -24.29 -5.96 -8.98
CA PHE A 18 -23.32 -4.99 -8.47
C PHE A 18 -22.73 -4.13 -9.59
N ASP A 19 -22.26 -4.75 -10.67
CA ASP A 19 -21.72 -4.04 -11.84
C ASP A 19 -22.79 -3.15 -12.48
N LYS A 20 -24.03 -3.66 -12.58
CA LYS A 20 -25.18 -2.88 -13.05
C LYS A 20 -25.46 -1.68 -12.14
N GLY A 21 -25.50 -1.89 -10.82
CA GLY A 21 -25.75 -0.86 -9.83
C GLY A 21 -24.72 0.27 -9.89
N ILE A 22 -23.43 -0.07 -10.03
CA ILE A 22 -22.34 0.90 -10.22
C ILE A 22 -22.50 1.64 -11.56
N LYS A 23 -22.66 0.91 -12.67
CA LYS A 23 -22.73 1.49 -14.02
C LYS A 23 -23.91 2.43 -14.20
N GLU A 24 -25.06 2.07 -13.63
CA GLU A 24 -26.30 2.85 -13.72
C GLU A 24 -26.41 3.89 -12.59
N ASN A 25 -25.47 3.91 -11.64
CA ASN A 25 -25.52 4.72 -10.43
C ASN A 25 -26.88 4.63 -9.71
N ASN A 26 -27.40 3.41 -9.55
CA ASN A 26 -28.75 3.14 -9.04
C ASN A 26 -28.71 2.72 -7.55
N PRO A 27 -29.08 3.63 -6.61
CA PRO A 27 -29.00 3.33 -5.18
C PRO A 27 -29.95 2.23 -4.71
N SER A 28 -31.03 1.94 -5.44
CA SER A 28 -32.00 0.90 -5.05
C SER A 28 -31.42 -0.50 -5.26
N ILE A 29 -30.76 -0.73 -6.40
CA ILE A 29 -30.07 -2.02 -6.67
C ILE A 29 -29.01 -2.26 -5.61
N ILE A 30 -28.27 -1.21 -5.28
CA ILE A 30 -27.22 -1.18 -4.26
C ILE A 30 -27.79 -1.48 -2.86
N ALA A 31 -28.90 -0.86 -2.47
CA ALA A 31 -29.55 -1.10 -1.19
C ALA A 31 -30.09 -2.53 -1.05
N ASP A 32 -30.60 -3.11 -2.14
CA ASP A 32 -31.05 -4.50 -2.18
C ASP A 32 -29.89 -5.47 -2.04
N LEU A 33 -28.74 -5.21 -2.70
CA LEU A 33 -27.53 -6.03 -2.59
C LEU A 33 -27.03 -6.16 -1.14
N ILE A 34 -27.09 -5.07 -0.35
CA ILE A 34 -26.70 -5.08 1.07
C ILE A 34 -27.56 -6.06 1.88
N ARG A 35 -28.85 -6.13 1.56
CA ARG A 35 -29.84 -6.92 2.32
C ARG A 35 -29.88 -8.38 1.90
N ARG A 36 -29.29 -8.74 0.75
CA ARG A 36 -29.24 -10.12 0.27
C ARG A 36 -28.37 -10.97 1.21
N LYS A 37 -29.00 -11.96 1.83
CA LYS A 37 -28.28 -12.98 2.59
C LYS A 37 -27.65 -13.97 1.62
N ALA A 38 -26.33 -14.05 1.65
CA ALA A 38 -25.63 -15.12 0.95
C ALA A 38 -26.06 -16.49 1.50
N PRO A 39 -26.28 -17.50 0.64
CA PRO A 39 -26.46 -18.88 1.11
C PRO A 39 -25.17 -19.39 1.76
N SER A 40 -25.25 -20.56 2.41
CA SER A 40 -24.04 -21.29 2.80
C SER A 40 -23.20 -21.62 1.56
N TRP A 41 -21.89 -21.67 1.73
CA TRP A 41 -20.93 -22.02 0.69
C TRP A 41 -20.19 -23.30 1.08
N GLU A 42 -19.75 -24.05 0.08
CA GLU A 42 -18.98 -25.29 0.25
C GLU A 42 -17.49 -25.07 -0.07
N GLU A 43 -16.62 -25.95 0.42
CA GLU A 43 -15.16 -25.81 0.24
C GLU A 43 -14.74 -25.68 -1.23
N GLU A 44 -15.44 -26.37 -2.14
CA GLU A 44 -15.24 -26.27 -3.59
C GLU A 44 -15.54 -24.88 -4.17
N GLU A 45 -16.28 -24.04 -3.44
CA GLU A 45 -16.67 -22.68 -3.82
C GLU A 45 -15.76 -21.60 -3.19
N THR A 46 -14.65 -22.00 -2.55
CA THR A 46 -13.74 -21.10 -1.82
C THR A 46 -13.35 -19.88 -2.65
N GLU A 47 -12.96 -20.04 -3.91
CA GLU A 47 -12.54 -18.92 -4.77
C GLU A 47 -13.65 -17.90 -5.02
N ASN A 48 -14.89 -18.38 -5.22
CA ASN A 48 -16.06 -17.51 -5.36
C ASN A 48 -16.33 -16.79 -4.03
N PHE A 49 -16.20 -17.50 -2.91
CA PHE A 49 -16.41 -16.91 -1.58
C PHE A 49 -15.38 -15.83 -1.24
N LEU A 50 -14.10 -16.07 -1.57
CA LEU A 50 -13.04 -15.08 -1.39
C LEU A 50 -13.30 -13.83 -2.23
N SER A 51 -13.70 -14.01 -3.48
CA SER A 51 -14.03 -12.91 -4.38
C SER A 51 -15.27 -12.13 -3.89
N TYR A 52 -16.29 -12.83 -3.41
CA TYR A 52 -17.45 -12.22 -2.76
C TYR A 52 -17.07 -11.36 -1.55
N CYS A 53 -16.17 -11.84 -0.69
CA CYS A 53 -15.70 -11.06 0.46
C CYS A 53 -15.01 -9.76 0.01
N ILE A 54 -14.21 -9.79 -1.07
CA ILE A 54 -13.57 -8.59 -1.64
C ILE A 54 -14.62 -7.62 -2.19
N SER A 55 -15.65 -8.12 -2.89
CA SER A 55 -16.75 -7.28 -3.40
C SER A 55 -17.52 -6.62 -2.27
N MET A 56 -17.82 -7.37 -1.20
CA MET A 56 -18.50 -6.82 -0.02
C MET A 56 -17.65 -5.80 0.73
N ALA A 57 -16.34 -6.02 0.86
CA ALA A 57 -15.44 -5.02 1.44
C ALA A 57 -15.40 -3.74 0.59
N SER A 58 -15.24 -3.88 -0.73
CA SER A 58 -15.21 -2.77 -1.69
C SER A 58 -16.49 -1.95 -1.66
N PHE A 59 -17.65 -2.64 -1.63
CA PHE A 59 -18.94 -2.01 -1.46
C PHE A 59 -18.97 -1.16 -0.18
N ASN A 60 -18.61 -1.74 0.97
CA ASN A 60 -18.67 -1.02 2.24
C ASN A 60 -17.70 0.18 2.27
N TRP A 61 -16.52 0.09 1.68
CA TRP A 61 -15.62 1.24 1.52
C TRP A 61 -16.20 2.35 0.67
N MET A 62 -16.95 2.04 -0.41
CA MET A 62 -17.60 3.06 -1.24
C MET A 62 -18.61 3.91 -0.45
N TYR A 63 -19.25 3.33 0.56
CA TYR A 63 -20.23 4.00 1.42
C TYR A 63 -19.67 4.48 2.77
N GLY A 64 -18.35 4.36 2.99
CA GLY A 64 -17.70 4.77 4.24
C GLY A 64 -17.92 3.84 5.43
N ASN A 65 -18.48 2.65 5.23
CA ASN A 65 -18.71 1.62 6.25
C ASN A 65 -17.42 0.82 6.53
N ASN A 66 -16.37 1.51 6.96
CA ASN A 66 -15.03 0.93 7.10
C ASN A 66 -14.97 -0.27 8.06
N LEU A 67 -15.78 -0.29 9.12
CA LEU A 67 -15.83 -1.42 10.07
C LEU A 67 -16.35 -2.71 9.41
N ASP A 68 -17.44 -2.63 8.67
CA ASP A 68 -17.99 -3.79 7.98
C ASP A 68 -17.05 -4.27 6.87
N ALA A 69 -16.40 -3.35 6.17
CA ALA A 69 -15.40 -3.68 5.17
C ALA A 69 -14.20 -4.44 5.76
N ASP A 70 -13.73 -4.02 6.93
CA ASP A 70 -12.64 -4.67 7.66
C ASP A 70 -13.03 -6.12 8.06
N GLU A 71 -14.27 -6.34 8.50
CA GLU A 71 -14.76 -7.69 8.81
C GLU A 71 -14.81 -8.60 7.57
N TRP A 72 -15.20 -8.07 6.41
CA TRP A 72 -15.15 -8.82 5.16
C TRP A 72 -13.72 -9.13 4.71
N MET A 73 -12.77 -8.21 4.88
CA MET A 73 -11.36 -8.48 4.60
C MET A 73 -10.77 -9.52 5.56
N LYS A 74 -11.10 -9.47 6.85
CA LYS A 74 -10.68 -10.50 7.81
C LYS A 74 -11.21 -11.88 7.41
N LYS A 75 -12.47 -11.99 6.99
CA LYS A 75 -13.03 -13.24 6.45
C LYS A 75 -12.27 -13.68 5.21
N ASN A 76 -12.06 -12.80 4.24
CA ASN A 76 -11.27 -13.12 3.06
C ASN A 76 -9.89 -13.70 3.44
N ILE A 77 -9.17 -13.06 4.35
CA ILE A 77 -7.84 -13.51 4.79
C ILE A 77 -7.90 -14.86 5.53
N GLN A 78 -8.89 -15.03 6.42
CA GLN A 78 -9.09 -16.25 7.20
C GLN A 78 -9.25 -17.48 6.31
N PHE A 79 -10.07 -17.36 5.26
CA PHE A 79 -10.36 -18.47 4.35
C PHE A 79 -9.39 -18.52 3.13
N SER A 80 -8.52 -17.51 2.97
CA SER A 80 -7.54 -17.50 1.88
C SER A 80 -6.41 -18.49 2.13
N PRO A 81 -5.93 -19.18 1.08
CA PRO A 81 -4.68 -19.92 1.16
C PRO A 81 -3.54 -18.95 1.49
N ILE A 82 -2.51 -19.43 2.18
CA ILE A 82 -1.38 -18.61 2.65
C ILE A 82 -0.78 -17.79 1.51
N THR A 83 -0.67 -18.38 0.31
CA THR A 83 -0.12 -17.75 -0.89
C THR A 83 -0.90 -16.54 -1.40
N LYS A 84 -2.17 -16.37 -1.02
CA LYS A 84 -3.03 -15.25 -1.44
C LYS A 84 -3.20 -14.19 -0.35
N ARG A 85 -2.92 -14.50 0.91
CA ARG A 85 -3.14 -13.57 2.05
C ARG A 85 -2.39 -12.27 1.89
N THR A 86 -1.14 -12.32 1.43
CA THR A 86 -0.30 -11.14 1.21
C THR A 86 -0.97 -10.15 0.25
N THR A 87 -1.57 -10.65 -0.83
CA THR A 87 -2.33 -9.84 -1.80
C THR A 87 -3.54 -9.19 -1.15
N SER A 88 -4.30 -9.94 -0.35
CA SER A 88 -5.47 -9.40 0.37
C SER A 88 -5.08 -8.30 1.37
N PHE A 89 -3.98 -8.49 2.12
CA PHE A 89 -3.45 -7.46 3.02
C PHE A 89 -2.98 -6.22 2.26
N SER A 90 -2.26 -6.40 1.15
CA SER A 90 -1.81 -5.29 0.30
C SER A 90 -2.98 -4.47 -0.25
N MET A 91 -4.03 -5.15 -0.74
CA MET A 91 -5.25 -4.50 -1.21
C MET A 91 -5.95 -3.72 -0.09
N TRP A 92 -6.13 -4.33 1.08
CA TRP A 92 -6.76 -3.71 2.24
C TRP A 92 -6.02 -2.43 2.65
N LEU A 93 -4.70 -2.51 2.70
CA LEU A 93 -3.82 -1.41 3.05
C LEU A 93 -3.92 -0.26 2.04
N GLN A 94 -3.88 -0.57 0.74
CA GLN A 94 -3.93 0.44 -0.32
C GLN A 94 -5.23 1.24 -0.31
N VAL A 95 -6.37 0.64 0.05
CA VAL A 95 -7.63 1.37 0.14
C VAL A 95 -7.58 2.45 1.21
N TYR A 96 -7.04 2.15 2.40
CA TYR A 96 -6.92 3.16 3.46
C TYR A 96 -5.94 4.27 3.11
N ILE A 97 -4.87 3.97 2.37
CA ILE A 97 -3.95 4.99 1.86
C ILE A 97 -4.66 5.89 0.84
N ASN A 98 -5.39 5.30 -0.11
CA ASN A 98 -6.13 6.06 -1.11
C ASN A 98 -7.23 6.93 -0.47
N GLN A 99 -7.91 6.43 0.57
CA GLN A 99 -8.87 7.23 1.34
C GLN A 99 -8.17 8.35 2.12
N ALA A 100 -7.02 8.08 2.75
CA ALA A 100 -6.22 9.07 3.45
C ALA A 100 -5.82 10.23 2.54
N VAL A 101 -5.35 9.94 1.31
CA VAL A 101 -5.02 10.95 0.30
C VAL A 101 -6.19 11.88 -0.01
N LYS A 102 -7.43 11.35 -0.08
CA LYS A 102 -8.63 12.12 -0.44
C LYS A 102 -9.12 13.05 0.68
N LEU A 103 -8.89 12.70 1.95
CA LEU A 103 -9.48 13.37 3.13
C LEU A 103 -8.68 14.57 3.65
N LYS A 104 -8.14 15.42 2.75
CA LYS A 104 -7.26 16.56 3.04
C LYS A 104 -7.64 17.29 4.35
N LYS A 105 -6.76 17.23 5.36
CA LYS A 105 -6.86 17.92 6.67
C LYS A 105 -8.01 17.50 7.60
N ASP A 106 -8.61 16.32 7.42
CA ASP A 106 -9.63 15.77 8.33
C ASP A 106 -9.02 14.93 9.46
N SER A 107 -9.62 14.98 10.64
CA SER A 107 -9.44 14.01 11.74
C SER A 107 -9.52 12.53 11.30
N SER A 108 -10.34 12.23 10.30
CA SER A 108 -10.49 10.90 9.69
C SER A 108 -9.20 10.37 9.05
N LEU A 109 -8.28 11.27 8.66
CA LEU A 109 -6.98 10.91 8.07
C LEU A 109 -6.12 10.08 9.03
N LYS A 110 -5.98 10.53 10.29
CA LYS A 110 -5.21 9.80 11.30
C LYS A 110 -5.81 8.43 11.59
N LYS A 111 -7.14 8.31 11.52
CA LYS A 111 -7.84 7.02 11.67
C LYS A 111 -7.47 6.07 10.53
N ASN A 112 -7.51 6.51 9.28
CA ASN A 112 -7.13 5.69 8.14
C ASN A 112 -5.66 5.26 8.19
N ILE A 113 -4.76 6.17 8.58
CA ILE A 113 -3.34 5.83 8.75
C ILE A 113 -3.10 4.86 9.92
N SER A 114 -3.91 4.95 10.98
CA SER A 114 -3.90 3.97 12.07
C SER A 114 -4.40 2.61 11.59
N SER A 115 -5.39 2.55 10.69
CA SER A 115 -5.80 1.30 10.04
C SER A 115 -4.65 0.68 9.23
N VAL A 116 -3.91 1.49 8.44
CA VAL A 116 -2.71 1.02 7.71
C VAL A 116 -1.68 0.38 8.67
N TYR A 117 -1.45 0.97 9.84
CA TYR A 117 -0.58 0.40 10.87
C TYR A 117 -1.11 -0.94 11.42
N ASN A 118 -2.40 -1.01 11.73
CA ASN A 118 -3.00 -2.23 12.27
C ASN A 118 -2.97 -3.37 11.23
N ILE A 119 -3.30 -3.07 9.97
CA ILE A 119 -3.29 -4.02 8.86
C ILE A 119 -1.88 -4.55 8.61
N SER A 120 -0.88 -3.67 8.54
CA SER A 120 0.53 -4.09 8.38
C SER A 120 1.03 -4.93 9.55
N THR A 121 0.60 -4.64 10.77
CA THR A 121 0.92 -5.44 11.96
C THR A 121 0.30 -6.84 11.88
N LEU A 122 -0.97 -6.95 11.47
CA LEU A 122 -1.63 -8.23 11.24
C LEU A 122 -0.97 -9.04 10.12
N ALA A 123 -0.56 -8.36 9.04
CA ALA A 123 0.16 -8.98 7.93
C ALA A 123 1.51 -9.55 8.41
N LEU A 124 2.32 -8.76 9.12
CA LEU A 124 3.63 -9.17 9.62
C LEU A 124 3.59 -10.35 10.60
N ALA A 125 2.43 -10.61 11.22
CA ALA A 125 2.21 -11.81 12.06
C ALA A 125 1.98 -13.09 11.24
N GLN A 126 1.81 -13.00 9.92
CA GLN A 126 1.69 -14.15 9.02
C GLN A 126 3.06 -14.66 8.57
N ASP A 127 3.11 -15.94 8.17
CA ASP A 127 4.26 -16.47 7.46
C ASP A 127 4.30 -15.95 6.02
N MET A 128 5.39 -15.30 5.64
CA MET A 128 5.58 -14.70 4.32
C MET A 128 7.05 -14.48 4.00
N GLY A 129 7.35 -14.29 2.72
CA GLY A 129 8.70 -14.05 2.21
C GLY A 129 9.31 -12.74 2.71
N TYR A 130 10.64 -12.67 2.68
CA TYR A 130 11.39 -11.50 3.15
C TYR A 130 10.93 -10.18 2.50
N TYR A 131 10.80 -10.13 1.18
CA TYR A 131 10.41 -8.90 0.47
C TYR A 131 8.94 -8.52 0.72
N ASP A 132 8.05 -9.49 0.95
CA ASP A 132 6.68 -9.19 1.37
C ASP A 132 6.65 -8.55 2.76
N LYS A 133 7.47 -9.06 3.71
CA LYS A 133 7.64 -8.41 5.02
C LYS A 133 8.15 -6.99 4.88
N MET A 134 9.10 -6.75 3.96
CA MET A 134 9.62 -5.41 3.70
C MET A 134 8.52 -4.44 3.23
N ALA A 135 7.58 -4.91 2.41
CA ALA A 135 6.41 -4.11 1.99
C ALA A 135 5.59 -3.63 3.19
N PHE A 136 5.31 -4.54 4.13
CA PHE A 136 4.52 -4.22 5.32
C PHE A 136 5.30 -3.44 6.38
N TYR A 137 6.61 -3.66 6.52
CA TYR A 137 7.45 -2.79 7.34
C TYR A 137 7.49 -1.36 6.79
N ALA A 138 7.56 -1.19 5.47
CA ALA A 138 7.51 0.13 4.84
C ALA A 138 6.21 0.85 5.18
N ALA A 139 5.07 0.15 5.07
CA ALA A 139 3.77 0.72 5.45
C ALA A 139 3.64 0.99 6.95
N GLN A 140 4.15 0.11 7.81
CA GLN A 140 4.13 0.28 9.27
C GLN A 140 4.96 1.49 9.71
N CYS A 141 6.19 1.61 9.21
CA CYS A 141 7.07 2.75 9.49
C CYS A 141 6.52 4.06 8.93
N PHE A 142 5.87 4.02 7.76
CA PHE A 142 5.18 5.17 7.20
C PHE A 142 4.03 5.63 8.10
N SER A 143 3.17 4.72 8.54
CA SER A 143 2.08 5.06 9.46
C SER A 143 2.59 5.67 10.77
N LEU A 144 3.62 5.09 11.36
CA LEU A 144 4.20 5.60 12.60
C LEU A 144 4.82 6.99 12.40
N THR A 145 5.57 7.18 11.33
CA THR A 145 6.15 8.48 10.98
C THR A 145 5.05 9.52 10.78
N PHE A 146 4.03 9.21 9.99
CA PHE A 146 2.89 10.08 9.75
C PHE A 146 2.14 10.47 11.04
N LEU A 147 2.03 9.54 11.99
CA LEU A 147 1.38 9.77 13.28
C LEU A 147 2.28 10.49 14.30
N GLY A 148 3.49 10.92 13.91
CA GLY A 148 4.46 11.59 14.78
C GLY A 148 5.23 10.66 15.72
N LYS A 149 5.09 9.34 15.55
CA LYS A 149 5.73 8.31 16.37
C LYS A 149 7.11 7.92 15.82
N HIS A 150 7.96 8.92 15.62
CA HIS A 150 9.24 8.76 14.94
C HIS A 150 10.17 7.73 15.62
N PRO A 151 10.36 7.72 16.96
CA PRO A 151 11.24 6.76 17.61
C PRO A 151 10.83 5.30 17.37
N GLU A 152 9.52 5.03 17.36
CA GLU A 152 8.97 3.70 17.09
C GLU A 152 9.25 3.28 15.65
N ALA A 153 9.05 4.18 14.67
CA ALA A 153 9.41 3.93 13.29
C ALA A 153 10.91 3.61 13.15
N ARG A 154 11.79 4.37 13.82
CA ARG A 154 13.25 4.13 13.81
C ARG A 154 13.62 2.76 14.37
N SER A 155 12.95 2.34 15.45
CA SER A 155 13.23 1.04 16.07
C SER A 155 12.97 -0.13 15.11
N ILE A 156 11.92 -0.04 14.30
CA ILE A 156 11.54 -1.09 13.35
C ILE A 156 12.58 -1.23 12.25
N TYR A 157 12.89 -0.15 11.50
CA TYR A 157 13.79 -0.28 10.35
C TYR A 157 15.26 -0.49 10.74
N LYS A 158 15.67 -0.11 11.96
CA LYS A 158 17.01 -0.43 12.49
C LYS A 158 17.17 -1.90 12.85
N ALA A 159 16.08 -2.62 13.11
CA ALA A 159 16.12 -4.06 13.36
C ALA A 159 16.12 -4.90 12.07
N ILE A 160 15.88 -4.28 10.90
CA ILE A 160 15.84 -4.97 9.62
C ILE A 160 17.26 -5.37 9.20
N LYS A 161 17.42 -6.63 8.84
CA LYS A 161 18.62 -7.12 8.14
C LYS A 161 18.45 -6.91 6.64
N TRP A 162 18.87 -5.75 6.16
CA TRP A 162 18.76 -5.34 4.76
C TRP A 162 19.45 -6.33 3.82
N LYS A 163 18.81 -6.61 2.68
CA LYS A 163 19.30 -7.52 1.64
C LYS A 163 18.95 -6.94 0.28
N ASP A 164 19.92 -6.94 -0.61
CA ASP A 164 19.74 -6.48 -1.98
C ASP A 164 18.66 -7.30 -2.70
N VAL A 165 17.91 -6.66 -3.59
CA VAL A 165 16.98 -7.36 -4.47
C VAL A 165 17.80 -8.04 -5.57
N PRO A 166 17.73 -9.38 -5.73
CA PRO A 166 18.43 -10.05 -6.82
C PRO A 166 18.02 -9.46 -8.17
N SER A 167 18.99 -9.16 -9.04
CA SER A 167 18.75 -8.58 -10.37
C SER A 167 17.74 -9.38 -11.20
N LYS A 168 17.76 -10.72 -11.08
CA LYS A 168 16.77 -11.63 -11.72
C LYS A 168 15.32 -11.38 -11.27
N LEU A 169 15.12 -10.92 -10.04
CA LEU A 169 13.79 -10.58 -9.52
C LEU A 169 13.42 -9.13 -9.85
N SER A 170 14.39 -8.21 -9.79
CA SER A 170 14.19 -6.80 -10.14
C SER A 170 13.71 -6.63 -11.57
N ASN A 171 14.33 -7.33 -12.51
CA ASN A 171 14.03 -7.26 -13.95
C ASN A 171 12.81 -8.09 -14.38
N ASN A 172 12.12 -8.75 -13.44
CA ASN A 172 10.92 -9.53 -13.74
C ASN A 172 9.68 -8.79 -13.24
N PRO A 173 8.84 -8.23 -14.13
CA PRO A 173 7.66 -7.45 -13.73
C PRO A 173 6.63 -8.29 -12.96
N GLU A 174 6.60 -9.60 -13.17
CA GLU A 174 5.67 -10.51 -12.47
C GLU A 174 6.13 -10.91 -11.06
N LYS A 175 7.33 -10.54 -10.64
CA LYS A 175 7.86 -10.85 -9.31
C LYS A 175 7.85 -9.63 -8.42
N LEU A 176 7.66 -9.84 -7.12
CA LEU A 176 7.76 -8.79 -6.09
C LEU A 176 6.76 -7.63 -6.25
N LYS A 177 5.62 -7.82 -6.93
CA LYS A 177 4.62 -6.77 -7.15
C LYS A 177 4.19 -6.06 -5.85
N ILE A 178 3.95 -6.84 -4.78
CA ILE A 178 3.56 -6.30 -3.46
C ILE A 178 4.68 -5.49 -2.81
N PHE A 179 5.93 -5.94 -2.93
CA PHE A 179 7.10 -5.21 -2.45
C PHE A 179 7.21 -3.85 -3.15
N TYR A 180 7.18 -3.82 -4.48
CA TYR A 180 7.31 -2.56 -5.23
C TYR A 180 6.10 -1.64 -5.07
N ALA A 181 4.90 -2.17 -4.85
CA ALA A 181 3.69 -1.38 -4.55
C ALA A 181 3.77 -0.58 -3.23
N HIS A 182 4.70 -0.92 -2.33
CA HIS A 182 4.74 -0.33 -1.00
C HIS A 182 6.12 0.15 -0.55
N ILE A 183 7.20 -0.22 -1.24
CA ILE A 183 8.56 0.13 -0.81
C ILE A 183 8.82 1.64 -0.86
N PHE A 184 8.13 2.39 -1.72
CA PHE A 184 8.31 3.85 -1.80
C PHE A 184 8.01 4.56 -0.47
N LYS A 185 7.12 3.99 0.35
CA LYS A 185 6.81 4.49 1.69
C LYS A 185 8.04 4.56 2.60
N PHE A 186 9.03 3.68 2.42
CA PHE A 186 10.28 3.82 3.16
C PHE A 186 11.12 5.00 2.70
N PHE A 187 11.09 5.38 1.42
CA PHE A 187 11.71 6.64 0.97
C PHE A 187 11.02 7.84 1.61
N VAL A 188 9.69 7.85 1.66
CA VAL A 188 8.92 8.88 2.36
C VAL A 188 9.37 9.00 3.82
N VAL A 189 9.51 7.86 4.52
CA VAL A 189 10.02 7.82 5.90
C VAL A 189 11.45 8.35 5.99
N ALA A 190 12.36 7.91 5.12
CA ALA A 190 13.76 8.33 5.15
C ALA A 190 13.90 9.84 4.93
N ILE A 191 13.15 10.40 3.98
CA ILE A 191 13.12 11.83 3.70
C ILE A 191 12.51 12.59 4.89
N GLU A 192 11.36 12.13 5.39
CA GLU A 192 10.66 12.82 6.48
C GLU A 192 11.51 12.88 7.75
N LEU A 193 12.18 11.77 8.07
CA LEU A 193 13.05 11.65 9.23
C LEU A 193 14.47 12.17 8.99
N LYS A 194 14.77 12.64 7.77
CA LYS A 194 16.11 12.98 7.27
C LYS A 194 17.16 11.92 7.61
N ASP A 195 16.78 10.65 7.52
CA ASP A 195 17.61 9.53 7.91
C ASP A 195 18.47 9.06 6.73
N GLN A 196 19.74 9.47 6.75
CA GLN A 196 20.73 9.11 5.73
C GLN A 196 20.98 7.60 5.65
N GLU A 197 21.03 6.93 6.81
CA GLU A 197 21.34 5.50 6.88
C GLU A 197 20.21 4.69 6.26
N LEU A 198 18.96 5.00 6.60
CA LEU A 198 17.80 4.37 5.98
C LEU A 198 17.78 4.63 4.47
N LEU A 199 18.02 5.86 4.03
CA LEU A 199 18.05 6.18 2.61
C LEU A 199 19.16 5.40 1.89
N GLN A 200 20.38 5.35 2.44
CA GLN A 200 21.49 4.59 1.88
C GLN A 200 21.15 3.10 1.76
N ASN A 201 20.56 2.51 2.80
CA ASN A 201 20.14 1.09 2.79
C ASN A 201 19.08 0.81 1.72
N LEU A 202 18.13 1.73 1.52
CA LEU A 202 17.13 1.61 0.45
C LEU A 202 17.75 1.68 -0.94
N LEU A 203 18.64 2.64 -1.16
CA LEU A 203 19.33 2.80 -2.44
C LEU A 203 20.19 1.58 -2.75
N GLN A 204 20.91 1.05 -1.75
CA GLN A 204 21.70 -0.17 -1.91
C GLN A 204 20.83 -1.38 -2.22
N MET A 205 19.71 -1.52 -1.51
CA MET A 205 18.80 -2.64 -1.69
C MET A 205 18.19 -2.69 -3.10
N LEU A 206 17.89 -1.52 -3.68
CA LEU A 206 17.05 -1.39 -4.86
C LEU A 206 17.82 -1.11 -6.15
N THR A 207 19.02 -0.57 -6.07
CA THR A 207 19.80 -0.26 -7.26
C THR A 207 20.37 -1.52 -7.90
N ILE A 208 20.47 -1.50 -9.22
CA ILE A 208 21.17 -2.49 -10.02
C ILE A 208 22.56 -1.98 -10.46
N ASP A 209 22.90 -0.73 -10.16
CA ASP A 209 24.15 -0.07 -10.53
C ASP A 209 25.03 0.21 -9.31
N ASP A 210 25.96 -0.70 -9.03
CA ASP A 210 26.98 -0.54 -8.00
C ASP A 210 27.85 0.72 -8.20
N GLY A 211 28.02 1.16 -9.46
CA GLY A 211 28.78 2.36 -9.81
C GLY A 211 28.09 3.63 -9.30
N LEU A 212 26.76 3.69 -9.39
CA LEU A 212 25.97 4.79 -8.83
C LEU A 212 26.17 4.92 -7.32
N LEU A 213 26.13 3.82 -6.57
CA LEU A 213 26.32 3.84 -5.11
C LEU A 213 27.71 4.31 -4.71
N ARG A 214 28.75 3.88 -5.44
CA ARG A 214 30.15 4.25 -5.20
C ARG A 214 30.49 5.66 -5.69
N SER A 215 29.61 6.28 -6.47
CA SER A 215 29.84 7.63 -6.97
C SER A 215 29.89 8.68 -5.86
N LYS A 216 30.62 9.78 -6.11
CA LYS A 216 30.68 10.95 -5.22
C LYS A 216 29.43 11.86 -5.33
N GLN A 217 28.38 11.41 -6.03
CA GLN A 217 27.18 12.21 -6.18
C GLN A 217 26.47 12.41 -4.84
N PRO A 218 25.81 13.57 -4.63
CA PRO A 218 24.96 13.78 -3.46
C PRO A 218 23.85 12.73 -3.34
N LEU A 219 23.42 12.44 -2.11
CA LEU A 219 22.43 11.40 -1.83
C LEU A 219 21.10 11.61 -2.57
N PHE A 220 20.66 12.87 -2.75
CA PHE A 220 19.44 13.16 -3.51
C PHE A 220 19.56 12.81 -5.00
N ARG A 221 20.75 12.92 -5.61
CA ARG A 221 20.95 12.54 -7.02
C ARG A 221 20.87 11.03 -7.19
N LYS A 222 21.47 10.28 -6.26
CA LYS A 222 21.37 8.82 -6.21
C LYS A 222 19.90 8.39 -6.01
N PHE A 223 19.19 9.05 -5.10
CA PHE A 223 17.75 8.86 -4.92
C PHE A 223 16.96 9.10 -6.21
N ASN A 224 17.15 10.25 -6.87
CA ASN A 224 16.43 10.55 -8.10
C ASN A 224 16.69 9.51 -9.19
N GLN A 225 17.94 9.09 -9.39
CA GLN A 225 18.27 8.08 -10.38
C GLN A 225 17.59 6.73 -10.07
N VAL A 226 17.72 6.24 -8.83
CA VAL A 226 17.09 4.96 -8.41
C VAL A 226 15.56 5.02 -8.55
N VAL A 227 14.93 6.14 -8.18
CA VAL A 227 13.47 6.30 -8.32
C VAL A 227 13.04 6.28 -9.78
N ILE A 228 13.76 6.97 -10.67
CA ILE A 228 13.46 6.97 -12.12
C ILE A 228 13.63 5.55 -12.68
N ASP A 229 14.76 4.90 -12.42
CA ASP A 229 15.03 3.54 -12.91
C ASP A 229 13.95 2.56 -12.44
N LEU A 230 13.51 2.66 -11.18
CA LEU A 230 12.46 1.81 -10.64
C LEU A 230 11.08 2.13 -11.24
N ALA A 231 10.74 3.40 -11.42
CA ALA A 231 9.46 3.80 -12.00
C ALA A 231 9.33 3.30 -13.45
N ASP A 232 10.43 3.33 -14.22
CA ASP A 232 10.46 2.81 -15.59
C ASP A 232 10.34 1.28 -15.64
N LEU A 233 10.90 0.58 -14.66
CA LEU A 233 10.89 -0.89 -14.62
C LEU A 233 9.64 -1.48 -13.98
N ARG A 234 8.99 -0.75 -13.05
CA ARG A 234 7.99 -1.28 -12.11
C ARG A 234 6.77 -0.37 -12.03
N GLU A 235 5.69 -0.75 -12.72
CA GLU A 235 4.43 0.01 -12.73
C GLU A 235 3.84 0.19 -11.32
N GLU A 236 3.94 -0.81 -10.44
CA GLU A 236 3.40 -0.70 -9.08
C GLU A 236 4.17 0.32 -8.23
N PHE A 237 5.48 0.45 -8.47
CA PHE A 237 6.31 1.46 -7.83
C PHE A 237 5.98 2.85 -8.35
N ALA A 238 5.87 3.01 -9.67
CA ALA A 238 5.49 4.28 -10.30
C ALA A 238 4.15 4.79 -9.75
N LYS A 239 3.13 3.93 -9.68
CA LYS A 239 1.82 4.28 -9.11
C LYS A 239 1.89 4.77 -7.67
N ASP A 240 2.69 4.12 -6.83
CA ASP A 240 2.84 4.54 -5.42
C ASP A 240 3.64 5.85 -5.34
N PHE A 241 4.72 5.99 -6.12
CA PHE A 241 5.49 7.23 -6.23
C PHE A 241 4.61 8.42 -6.65
N ASP A 242 3.85 8.28 -7.73
CA ASP A 242 2.97 9.32 -8.27
C ASP A 242 1.92 9.72 -7.24
N LEU A 243 1.29 8.76 -6.56
CA LEU A 243 0.31 9.02 -5.50
C LEU A 243 0.87 9.96 -4.42
N PHE A 244 2.12 9.74 -3.99
CA PHE A 244 2.76 10.58 -2.98
C PHE A 244 3.25 11.91 -3.55
N TYR A 245 3.87 11.89 -4.74
CA TYR A 245 4.49 13.06 -5.35
C TYR A 245 3.46 14.08 -5.85
N GLU A 246 2.39 13.64 -6.51
CA GLU A 246 1.30 14.52 -6.95
C GLU A 246 0.60 15.19 -5.76
N GLN A 247 0.53 14.49 -4.63
CA GLN A 247 -0.13 14.96 -3.41
C GLN A 247 0.84 15.60 -2.42
N LYS A 248 2.07 15.92 -2.82
CA LYS A 248 3.13 16.50 -1.97
C LYS A 248 2.67 17.65 -1.08
N THR A 249 1.79 18.53 -1.57
CA THR A 249 1.27 19.68 -0.79
C THR A 249 0.23 19.28 0.25
N ALA A 250 -0.55 18.22 0.00
CA ALA A 250 -1.56 17.71 0.93
C ALA A 250 -0.90 17.10 2.18
N TRP A 251 0.32 16.58 2.04
CA TRP A 251 1.06 15.97 3.12
C TRP A 251 1.73 16.95 4.09
N ASN A 252 1.85 18.24 3.76
CA ASN A 252 2.70 19.19 4.49
C ASN A 252 2.38 19.32 6.00
N GLY A 253 1.13 19.09 6.40
CA GLY A 253 0.73 19.13 7.81
C GLY A 253 1.16 17.90 8.64
N PHE A 254 1.58 16.82 7.99
CA PHE A 254 1.90 15.53 8.61
C PHE A 254 3.30 15.02 8.24
N LEU A 255 3.76 15.34 7.03
CA LEU A 255 5.07 14.98 6.48
C LEU A 255 5.75 16.23 5.88
N PRO A 256 6.05 17.25 6.70
CA PRO A 256 6.57 18.53 6.23
C PRO A 256 7.92 18.42 5.50
N ASN A 257 8.81 17.54 5.94
CA ASN A 257 10.13 17.38 5.32
C ASN A 257 9.99 16.68 3.96
N PHE A 258 9.13 15.67 3.85
CA PHE A 258 8.81 15.05 2.56
C PHE A 258 8.21 16.07 1.58
N SER A 259 7.21 16.83 2.02
CA SER A 259 6.60 17.89 1.20
C SER A 259 7.63 18.90 0.70
N LEU A 260 8.51 19.37 1.59
CA LEU A 260 9.58 20.31 1.25
C LEU A 260 10.56 19.72 0.23
N PHE A 261 11.01 18.50 0.46
CA PHE A 261 11.93 17.79 -0.43
C PHE A 261 11.35 17.62 -1.84
N SER A 262 10.10 17.15 -1.95
CA SER A 262 9.42 17.00 -3.24
C SER A 262 9.23 18.33 -3.96
N MET A 263 8.93 19.41 -3.25
CA MET A 263 8.85 20.76 -3.85
C MET A 263 10.22 21.28 -4.30
N MET A 264 11.31 20.94 -3.61
CA MET A 264 12.66 21.29 -4.04
C MET A 264 13.07 20.53 -5.30
N ILE A 265 12.68 19.26 -5.43
CA ILE A 265 12.85 18.48 -6.67
C ILE A 265 12.11 19.15 -7.83
N GLU A 266 10.84 19.50 -7.65
CA GLU A 266 10.02 20.16 -8.68
C GLU A 266 10.60 21.50 -9.14
N LYS A 267 11.26 22.23 -8.24
CA LYS A 267 11.91 23.51 -8.53
C LYS A 267 13.35 23.38 -9.03
N GLU A 268 13.85 22.15 -9.17
CA GLU A 268 15.25 21.86 -9.52
C GLU A 268 16.26 22.55 -8.58
N ASP A 269 15.94 22.67 -7.29
CA ASP A 269 16.78 23.33 -6.28
C ASP A 269 17.94 22.43 -5.83
N ALA A 270 18.84 22.13 -6.76
CA ALA A 270 19.96 21.21 -6.55
C ALA A 270 20.88 21.65 -5.40
N LYS A 271 20.97 22.95 -5.12
CA LYS A 271 21.78 23.49 -4.03
C LYS A 271 21.19 23.05 -2.69
N ASN A 272 19.93 23.34 -2.42
CA ASN A 272 19.32 22.99 -1.13
C ASN A 272 19.13 21.47 -0.97
N LEU A 273 18.83 20.76 -2.06
CA LEU A 273 18.76 19.29 -2.06
C LEU A 273 20.10 18.64 -1.67
N SER A 274 21.23 19.25 -2.04
CA SER A 274 22.57 18.74 -1.66
C SER A 274 22.82 18.78 -0.16
N TYR A 275 22.15 19.69 0.56
CA TYR A 275 22.29 19.84 2.01
C TYR A 275 21.11 19.28 2.80
N PHE A 276 20.06 18.79 2.13
CA PHE A 276 18.79 18.43 2.77
C PHE A 276 18.96 17.42 3.91
N PHE A 277 19.82 16.42 3.71
CA PHE A 277 20.08 15.37 4.69
C PHE A 277 21.20 15.72 5.69
N ASN A 278 21.94 16.81 5.50
CA ASN A 278 23.09 17.18 6.33
C ASN A 278 22.70 18.04 7.55
N ASN A 279 21.41 18.41 7.67
CA ASN A 279 20.87 19.32 8.67
C ASN A 279 19.74 18.70 9.49
#